data_AF-A0A927RC09-F1
#
_entry.id   AF-A0A927RC09-F1
#
_cell.length_a   1.000
_cell.length_b   1.000
_cell.length_c   1.000
_cell.angle_alpha   90.00
_cell.angle_beta   90.00
_cell.angle_gamma   90.00
#
_symmetry.space_group_name_H-M   'P 1'
#
loop_
_entity.id
_entity.type
_entity.pdbx_description
1 polymer ?
#
loop_
_entity_poly.entity_id
_entity_poly.type
_entity_poly.pdbx_seq_one_letter_code
_entity_poly.pdbx_strand_id
1 'polypeptide(L)'
;MKYVNAKSIFPKELLKEIQKYVNGEMVYVPISKGLQKKWGESSGSKNHLNFRNHEIRQQFSGGVTIDQLSNQFFLSHDSIKKIVYSKK
;
A
#
# COMPACT_ATOMS: atom_id res chain seq x y z
N MET A 1 -9.73 8.72 -2.88
CA MET A 1 -9.56 10.11 -2.39
C MET A 1 -10.89 10.80 -2.54
N LYS A 2 -11.36 11.55 -1.53
CA LYS A 2 -12.62 12.28 -1.65
C LYS A 2 -12.41 13.48 -2.57
N TYR A 3 -13.35 13.72 -3.49
CA TYR A 3 -13.33 14.94 -4.29
C TYR A 3 -13.45 16.17 -3.37
N VAL A 4 -12.62 17.18 -3.62
CA VAL A 4 -12.66 18.46 -2.91
C VAL A 4 -12.59 19.56 -3.94
N ASN A 5 -13.50 20.54 -3.82
CA ASN A 5 -13.53 21.67 -4.74
C ASN A 5 -12.34 22.59 -4.48
N ALA A 6 -11.56 22.93 -5.51
CA ALA A 6 -10.40 23.80 -5.40
C ALA A 6 -10.74 25.18 -4.79
N LYS A 7 -11.96 25.71 -5.03
CA LYS A 7 -12.46 26.97 -4.47
C LYS A 7 -12.65 26.94 -2.95
N SER A 8 -12.78 25.77 -2.34
CA SER A 8 -12.96 25.64 -0.89
C SER A 8 -11.64 25.45 -0.14
N ILE A 9 -10.51 25.23 -0.84
CA ILE A 9 -9.22 24.91 -0.20
C ILE A 9 -8.09 25.87 -0.56
N PHE A 10 -8.07 26.43 -1.77
CA PHE A 10 -6.97 27.28 -2.22
C PHE A 10 -7.34 28.77 -2.17
N PRO A 11 -6.37 29.65 -1.82
CA PRO A 11 -6.53 31.09 -1.95
C PRO A 11 -6.84 31.50 -3.40
N LYS A 12 -7.59 32.60 -3.57
CA LYS A 12 -7.99 33.11 -4.89
C LYS A 12 -6.80 33.38 -5.81
N GLU A 13 -5.70 33.89 -5.26
CA GLU A 13 -4.49 34.21 -6.03
C GLU A 13 -3.80 32.95 -6.57
N LEU A 14 -3.69 31.91 -5.73
CA LEU A 14 -3.15 30.62 -6.15
C LEU A 14 -4.02 29.96 -7.22
N LEU A 15 -5.35 30.05 -7.09
CA LEU A 15 -6.26 29.55 -8.12
C LEU A 15 -6.07 30.25 -9.46
N LYS A 16 -5.93 31.59 -9.45
CA LYS A 16 -5.63 32.34 -10.68
C LYS A 16 -4.32 31.89 -11.31
N GLU A 17 -3.31 31.58 -10.51
CA GLU A 17 -2.02 31.10 -11.01
C GLU A 17 -2.15 29.71 -11.64
N ILE A 18 -2.80 28.76 -10.95
CA ILE A 18 -3.05 27.40 -11.47
C ILE A 18 -3.83 27.46 -12.79
N GLN A 19 -4.83 28.34 -12.88
CA GLN A 19 -5.66 28.53 -14.07
C GLN A 19 -4.90 29.01 -15.31
N LYS A 20 -3.69 29.56 -15.16
CA LYS A 20 -2.81 29.86 -16.30
C LYS A 20 -2.27 28.60 -16.98
N TYR A 21 -2.18 27.49 -16.24
CA TYR A 21 -1.61 26.23 -16.71
C TYR A 21 -2.69 25.19 -17.01
N VAL A 22 -3.74 25.12 -16.19
CA VAL A 22 -4.85 24.15 -16.33
C VAL A 22 -6.18 24.80 -15.94
N ASN A 23 -7.19 24.70 -16.79
CA ASN A 23 -8.53 25.23 -16.51
C ASN A 23 -9.62 24.19 -16.84
N GLY A 24 -10.48 23.89 -15.87
CA GLY A 24 -11.58 22.92 -16.05
C GLY A 24 -11.20 21.44 -15.91
N GLU A 25 -9.94 21.12 -15.57
CA GLU A 25 -9.47 19.75 -15.43
C GLU A 25 -9.19 19.36 -13.97
N MET A 26 -9.13 18.05 -13.72
CA MET A 26 -8.78 17.50 -12.41
C MET A 26 -7.27 17.28 -12.30
N VAL A 27 -6.62 18.00 -11.39
CA VAL A 27 -5.17 17.90 -11.15
C VAL A 27 -4.90 17.10 -9.87
N TYR A 28 -4.00 16.13 -9.94
CA TYR A 28 -3.51 15.41 -8.78
C TYR A 28 -2.41 16.21 -8.08
N VAL A 29 -2.60 16.50 -6.78
CA VAL A 29 -1.56 17.07 -5.93
C VAL A 29 -0.91 15.93 -5.13
N PRO A 30 0.37 15.60 -5.41
CA PRO A 30 1.05 14.54 -4.67
C PRO A 30 1.24 14.93 -3.21
N ILE A 31 1.27 13.92 -2.34
CA ILE A 31 1.60 14.11 -0.92
C ILE A 31 3.06 14.58 -0.82
N SER A 32 3.29 15.63 -0.03
CA SER A 32 4.63 16.16 0.24
C SER A 32 5.60 15.07 0.66
N LYS A 33 6.82 15.12 0.12
CA LYS A 33 7.90 14.19 0.47
C LYS A 33 8.10 14.20 1.99
N GLY A 34 8.09 13.02 2.61
CA GLY A 34 8.17 12.85 4.07
C GLY A 34 6.83 12.60 4.78
N LEU A 35 5.71 13.03 4.21
CA LEU A 35 4.35 12.70 4.71
C LEU A 35 3.73 11.51 3.96
N GLN A 36 4.44 10.98 2.98
CA GLN A 36 4.04 9.78 2.24
C GLN A 36 4.08 8.58 3.19
N LYS A 37 2.91 8.12 3.60
CA LYS A 37 2.76 6.82 4.24
C LYS A 37 3.21 5.74 3.26
N LYS A 38 4.06 4.81 3.71
CA LYS A 38 4.43 3.68 2.87
C LYS A 38 3.18 2.84 2.60
N TRP A 39 3.15 2.18 1.44
CA TRP A 39 2.01 1.36 1.04
C TRP A 39 1.59 0.39 2.17
N GLY A 40 0.30 0.42 2.53
CA GLY A 40 -0.28 -0.40 3.60
C GLY A 40 -0.14 0.12 5.05
N GLU A 41 0.44 1.30 5.28
CA GLU A 41 0.53 1.91 6.63
C GLU A 41 -0.78 2.57 7.10
N SER A 42 -1.59 3.13 6.19
CA SER A 42 -2.90 3.71 6.58
C SER A 42 -3.97 2.68 6.90
N SER A 43 -3.90 1.48 6.32
CA SER A 43 -4.94 0.45 6.41
C SER A 43 -4.61 -0.69 7.37
N GLY A 44 -3.42 -0.68 7.99
CA GLY A 44 -2.92 -1.79 8.81
C GLY A 44 -2.57 -3.06 8.02
N SER A 45 -2.88 -3.11 6.72
CA SER A 45 -2.66 -4.28 5.85
C SER A 45 -1.20 -4.70 5.80
N LYS A 46 -0.26 -3.74 5.88
CA LYS A 46 1.18 -4.04 5.93
C LYS A 46 1.55 -4.83 7.19
N ASN A 47 0.98 -4.48 8.34
CA ASN A 47 1.24 -5.17 9.61
C ASN A 47 0.65 -6.58 9.60
N HIS A 48 -0.58 -6.73 9.09
CA HIS A 48 -1.21 -8.04 8.94
C HIS A 48 -0.39 -8.96 8.01
N LEU A 49 0.04 -8.44 6.85
CA LEU A 49 0.88 -9.20 5.92
C LEU A 49 2.22 -9.59 6.55
N ASN A 50 2.84 -8.69 7.31
CA ASN A 50 4.09 -8.99 8.01
C ASN A 50 3.91 -10.08 9.08
N PHE A 51 2.83 -10.01 9.86
CA PHE A 51 2.50 -11.02 10.87
C PHE A 51 2.27 -12.39 10.22
N ARG A 52 1.37 -12.46 9.23
CA ARG A 52 1.09 -13.70 8.48
C ARG A 52 2.35 -14.28 7.85
N ASN A 53 3.17 -13.45 7.21
CA ASN A 53 4.41 -13.91 6.58
C ASN A 53 5.47 -14.35 7.60
N HIS A 54 5.40 -13.87 8.84
CA HIS A 54 6.24 -14.37 9.93
C HIS A 54 5.75 -15.75 10.40
N GLU A 55 4.44 -15.90 10.58
CA GLU A 55 3.81 -17.15 10.98
C GLU A 55 4.09 -18.28 9.97
N ILE A 56 3.94 -17.99 8.66
CA ILE A 56 4.26 -18.93 7.57
C ILE A 56 5.72 -19.39 7.66
N ARG A 57 6.66 -18.48 7.93
CA ARG A 57 8.09 -18.83 8.07
C ARG A 57 8.34 -19.70 9.30
N GLN A 58 7.70 -19.39 10.42
CA GLN A 58 7.86 -20.15 11.66
C GLN A 58 7.36 -21.58 11.50
N GLN A 59 6.17 -21.76 10.92
CA GLN A 59 5.61 -23.09 10.65
C GLN A 59 6.46 -23.87 9.64
N PHE A 60 6.95 -23.20 8.58
CA PHE A 60 7.87 -23.83 7.62
C PHE A 60 9.17 -24.30 8.27
N SER A 61 9.79 -23.49 9.13
CA SER A 61 10.97 -23.89 9.91
C SER A 61 10.69 -25.02 10.90
N GLY A 62 9.43 -25.19 11.32
CA GLY A 62 8.94 -26.32 12.10
C GLY A 62 8.67 -27.59 11.30
N GLY A 63 8.93 -27.60 9.98
CA GLY A 63 8.75 -28.78 9.11
C GLY A 63 7.41 -28.86 8.38
N VAL A 64 6.54 -27.85 8.49
CA VAL A 64 5.29 -27.81 7.73
C VAL A 64 5.60 -27.63 6.24
N THR A 65 4.96 -28.44 5.39
CA THR A 65 5.23 -28.44 3.95
C THR A 65 4.62 -27.24 3.24
N ILE A 66 5.14 -26.91 2.06
CA ILE A 66 4.60 -25.83 1.21
C ILE A 66 3.13 -26.08 0.85
N ASP A 67 2.74 -27.34 0.63
CA ASP A 67 1.37 -27.72 0.29
C ASP A 67 0.40 -27.45 1.45
N GLN A 68 0.78 -27.84 2.67
CA GLN A 68 0.01 -27.55 3.88
C GLN A 68 -0.13 -26.04 4.13
N LEU A 69 0.96 -25.28 3.98
CA LEU A 69 0.94 -23.82 4.14
C LEU A 69 0.08 -23.14 3.06
N SER A 70 0.12 -23.64 1.83
CA SER A 70 -0.72 -23.15 0.74
C SER A 70 -2.21 -23.30 1.07
N ASN A 71 -2.60 -24.49 1.53
CA ASN A 71 -3.98 -24.77 1.92
C ASN A 71 -4.41 -23.98 3.16
N GLN A 72 -3.56 -23.88 4.17
CA GLN A 72 -3.86 -23.18 5.43
C GLN A 72 -4.02 -21.66 5.26
N PHE A 73 -3.16 -21.04 4.44
CA PHE A 73 -3.17 -19.58 4.24
C PHE A 73 -3.89 -19.14 2.97
N PHE A 74 -4.45 -20.08 2.20
CA PHE A 74 -5.12 -19.85 0.91
C PHE A 74 -4.22 -19.07 -0.08
N LEU A 75 -2.96 -19.47 -0.17
CA LEU A 75 -1.96 -18.84 -1.03
C LEU A 75 -1.40 -19.86 -2.02
N SER A 76 -1.15 -19.43 -3.25
CA SER A 76 -0.46 -20.29 -4.23
C SER A 76 0.90 -20.78 -3.73
N HIS A 77 1.36 -21.93 -4.24
CA HIS A 77 2.67 -22.49 -3.93
C HIS A 77 3.80 -21.50 -4.20
N ASP A 78 3.71 -20.72 -5.28
CA ASP A 78 4.67 -19.67 -5.63
C ASP A 78 4.72 -18.55 -4.57
N SER A 79 3.55 -18.12 -4.08
CA SER A 79 3.47 -17.12 -3.00
C SER A 79 4.07 -17.64 -1.70
N ILE A 80 3.78 -18.88 -1.32
CA ILE A 80 4.40 -19.51 -0.14
C ILE A 80 5.92 -19.61 -0.32
N LYS A 81 6.40 -20.09 -1.46
CA LYS A 81 7.84 -20.16 -1.80
C LYS A 81 8.51 -18.80 -1.67
N LYS A 82 7.91 -17.75 -2.24
CA LYS A 82 8.41 -16.37 -2.09
C LYS A 82 8.50 -15.94 -0.64
N ILE A 83 7.49 -16.25 0.18
CA ILE A 83 7.50 -15.89 1.61
C ILE A 83 8.60 -16.62 2.37
N VAL A 84 8.74 -17.94 2.18
CA VAL A 84 9.69 -18.75 2.96
C VAL A 84 11.14 -18.62 2.47
N TYR A 85 11.37 -18.39 1.18
CA TYR A 85 12.72 -18.31 0.61
C TYR A 85 13.23 -16.89 0.35
N SER A 86 12.38 -15.86 0.33
CA SER A 86 12.86 -14.48 0.21
C SER A 86 13.52 -14.04 1.51
N LYS A 87 14.77 -13.61 1.42
CA LYS A 87 15.46 -12.89 2.50
C LYS A 87 14.74 -11.57 2.77
N LYS A 88 14.70 -11.20 4.05
CA LYS A 88 14.13 -9.94 4.54
C LYS A 88 15.13 -8.81 4.34
#